data_AF-A0A143DI18-F1
#
_entry.id   AF-A0A143DI18-F1
#
_cell.length_a   1.000
_cell.length_b   1.000
_cell.length_c   1.000
_cell.angle_alpha   90.00
_cell.angle_beta   90.00
_cell.angle_gamma   90.00
#
_symmetry.space_group_name_H-M   'P 1'
#
loop_
_entity.id
_entity.type
_entity.pdbx_description
1 polymer ?
#
loop_
_entity_poly.entity_id
_entity_poly.type
_entity_poly.pdbx_seq_one_letter_code
_entity_poly.pdbx_strand_id
1 'polypeptide(L)' 'MTAKHRITINMTEAEYTALAALAERFQVSMAWLGRRALGEMVEKYKHAGQLTMPFDATPPKEKS' A
#
# COMPACT_ATOMS: atom_id res chain seq x y z
N MET A 1 -3.28 12.64 -18.44
CA MET A 1 -4.58 12.40 -17.78
C MET A 1 -4.39 12.61 -16.29
N THR A 2 -5.12 13.55 -15.69
CA THR A 2 -5.07 13.79 -14.24
C THR A 2 -5.67 12.61 -13.51
N ALA A 3 -4.97 12.05 -12.51
CA ALA A 3 -5.50 10.96 -11.70
C ALA A 3 -6.74 11.45 -10.93
N LYS A 4 -7.92 10.89 -11.27
CA LYS A 4 -9.21 11.31 -10.71
C LYS A 4 -9.54 10.66 -9.36
N HIS A 5 -8.76 9.66 -8.95
CA HIS A 5 -9.00 8.87 -7.74
C HIS A 5 -7.83 9.03 -6.75
N ARG A 6 -8.14 9.39 -5.50
CA ARG A 6 -7.18 9.57 -4.40
C ARG A 6 -7.40 8.50 -3.34
N ILE A 7 -6.31 7.92 -2.85
CA ILE A 7 -6.29 7.00 -1.72
C ILE A 7 -5.51 7.69 -0.60
N THR A 8 -6.01 7.61 0.64
CA THR A 8 -5.32 8.05 1.85
C THR A 8 -5.11 6.82 2.72
N ILE A 9 -3.89 6.63 3.23
CA ILE A 9 -3.51 5.46 4.02
C ILE A 9 -3.00 5.99 5.36
N ASN A 10 -3.51 5.44 6.46
CA ASN A 10 -2.96 5.70 7.78
C ASN A 10 -1.67 4.88 7.92
N MET A 11 -0.62 5.52 8.41
CA MET A 11 0.69 4.91 8.60
C MET A 11 1.15 5.21 10.01
N THR A 12 1.86 4.26 10.62
CA THR A 12 2.64 4.51 11.81
C THR A 12 3.81 5.45 11.50
N GLU A 13 4.37 6.08 12.53
CA GLU A 13 5.54 6.96 12.37
C GLU A 13 6.76 6.21 11.80
N ALA A 14 6.93 4.94 12.19
CA ALA A 14 8.00 4.09 11.68
C ALA A 14 7.84 3.82 10.17
N GLU A 15 6.62 3.49 9.72
CA GLU A 15 6.34 3.27 8.29
C GLU A 15 6.53 4.56 7.48
N TYR A 16 6.08 5.70 8.01
CA TYR A 16 6.28 7.00 7.37
C TYR A 16 7.76 7.34 7.22
N THR A 17 8.55 7.16 8.28
CA THR A 17 9.99 7.45 8.28
C THR A 17 10.74 6.55 7.29
N ALA A 18 10.41 5.27 7.24
CA ALA A 18 10.99 4.33 6.27
C ALA A 18 10.65 4.74 4.82
N LEU A 19 9.40 5.14 4.55
CA LEU A 19 8.98 5.60 3.23
C LEU A 19 9.65 6.92 2.84
N ALA A 20 9.84 7.84 3.80
CA ALA A 20 10.54 9.11 3.60
C ALA A 20 11.99 8.89 3.20
N ALA A 21 12.71 8.03 3.93
CA ALA A 21 14.09 7.68 3.63
C ALA A 21 14.24 7.05 2.22
N LEU A 22 13.27 6.23 1.80
CA LEU A 22 13.24 5.69 0.44
C LEU A 22 13.01 6.78 -0.62
N ALA A 23 12.08 7.70 -0.36
CA ALA A 23 11.80 8.82 -1.26
C ALA A 23 13.04 9.70 -1.48
N GLU A 24 13.74 10.03 -0.40
CA GLU A 24 14.99 10.79 -0.43
C GLU A 24 16.10 10.03 -1.16
N ARG A 25 16.31 8.75 -0.83
CA ARG A 25 17.34 7.91 -1.45
C ARG A 25 17.20 7.84 -2.97
N PHE A 26 15.98 7.73 -3.47
CA PHE A 26 15.70 7.60 -4.89
C PHE A 26 15.34 8.92 -5.57
N GLN A 27 15.35 10.05 -4.84
CA GLN A 27 15.00 11.39 -5.34
C GLN A 27 13.62 11.43 -6.03
N VAL A 28 12.64 10.76 -5.43
CA VAL A 28 11.26 10.67 -5.93
C VAL A 28 10.27 11.10 -4.85
N SER A 29 9.06 11.48 -5.24
CA SER A 29 8.02 11.80 -4.27
C SER A 29 7.42 10.55 -3.62
N MET A 30 6.92 10.68 -2.40
CA MET A 30 6.16 9.60 -1.73
C MET A 30 4.94 9.16 -2.55
N ALA A 31 4.27 10.10 -3.21
CA ALA A 31 3.15 9.80 -4.10
C ALA A 31 3.58 8.93 -5.29
N TRP A 32 4.77 9.17 -5.84
CA TRP A 32 5.35 8.33 -6.90
C TRP A 32 5.65 6.92 -6.38
N LEU A 33 6.27 6.79 -5.20
CA LEU A 33 6.52 5.49 -4.58
C LEU A 33 5.22 4.72 -4.32
N GLY A 34 4.22 5.36 -3.74
CA GLY A 34 2.91 4.75 -3.51
C GLY A 34 2.26 4.30 -4.82
N ARG A 35 2.32 5.11 -5.87
CA ARG A 35 1.79 4.75 -7.19
C ARG A 35 2.55 3.56 -7.79
N ARG A 36 3.87 3.51 -7.67
CA ARG A 36 4.72 2.43 -8.17
C ARG A 36 4.44 1.12 -7.44
N ALA A 37 4.42 1.14 -6.10
CA ALA A 37 4.14 -0.03 -5.27
C ALA A 37 2.75 -0.61 -5.56
N LEU A 38 1.72 0.24 -5.67
CA LEU A 38 0.37 -0.19 -6.04
C LEU A 38 0.32 -0.81 -7.44
N GLY A 39 1.01 -0.22 -8.43
CA GLY A 39 1.07 -0.76 -9.78
C GLY A 39 1.75 -2.13 -9.83
N GLU A 40 2.88 -2.29 -9.15
CA GLU A 40 3.58 -3.57 -9.03
C GLU A 40 2.73 -4.63 -8.34
N MET A 41 2.04 -4.26 -7.25
CA MET A 41 1.12 -5.17 -6.57
C MET A 41 -0.01 -5.61 -7.49
N VAL A 42 -0.69 -4.68 -8.16
CA VAL A 42 -1.80 -5.02 -9.07
C VAL A 42 -1.34 -5.96 -10.17
N GLU A 43 -0.23 -5.65 -10.86
CA GLU A 43 0.28 -6.51 -11.93
C GLU A 43 0.74 -7.89 -11.41
N LYS A 44 1.37 -7.95 -10.24
CA LYS A 44 1.79 -9.20 -9.60
C LYS A 44 0.61 -10.16 -9.35
N TYR A 45 -0.57 -9.62 -9.02
CA TYR A 45 -1.73 -10.43 -8.64
C TYR A 45 -2.85 -10.49 -9.68
N LYS A 46 -2.72 -9.78 -10.79
CA LYS A 46 -3.70 -9.70 -11.89
C LYS A 46 -4.14 -11.05 -12.46
N HIS A 47 -3.24 -12.03 -12.43
CA HIS A 47 -3.49 -13.38 -12.97
C HIS A 47 -3.58 -14.46 -11.87
N ALA A 48 -3.48 -14.09 -10.60
CA ALA A 48 -3.67 -15.01 -9.49
C ALA A 48 -5.19 -15.15 -9.27
N GLY A 49 -5.78 -16.26 -9.73
CA GLY A 49 -7.22 -16.51 -9.72
C GLY A 49 -7.90 -16.43 -8.35
N GLN A 50 -7.14 -16.41 -7.25
CA GLN A 50 -7.63 -16.07 -5.92
C GLN A 50 -6.48 -15.48 -5.09
N LEU A 51 -6.61 -14.21 -4.74
CA LEU A 51 -5.72 -13.53 -3.80
C LEU A 51 -5.99 -14.08 -2.39
N THR A 52 -5.18 -15.03 -1.92
CA THR A 52 -4.95 -15.18 -0.48
C THR A 52 -4.12 -13.99 -0.03
N MET A 53 -4.77 -12.84 0.14
CA MET A 53 -4.18 -11.74 0.88
C MET A 53 -3.92 -12.28 2.29
N PRO A 54 -2.71 -12.17 2.85
CA PRO A 54 -2.49 -12.39 4.27
C PRO A 54 -3.08 -11.21 5.03
N PHE A 55 -4.41 -11.10 5.00
CA PHE A 55 -5.15 -10.29 5.92
C PHE A 55 -5.70 -11.27 6.95
N ASP A 56 -4.93 -11.50 8.01
CA ASP A 56 -5.51 -11.99 9.27
C ASP A 56 -6.43 -10.88 9.80
N ALA A 57 -7.58 -10.70 9.15
CA ALA A 57 -8.76 -10.23 9.86
C ALA A 57 -9.19 -11.40 10.73
N THR A 58 -8.59 -11.55 11.91
CA THR A 58 -9.38 -12.08 13.01
C THR A 58 -10.45 -11.03 13.32
N PRO A 59 -11.73 -11.25 12.99
CA PRO A 59 -12.77 -10.37 13.53
C PRO A 59 -12.69 -10.45 15.06
N PRO A 60 -12.95 -9.35 15.79
CA PRO A 60 -13.12 -9.43 17.23
C PRO A 60 -14.22 -10.46 17.50
N LYS A 61 -13.92 -11.47 18.31
CA LYS A 61 -14.95 -12.36 18.85
C LYS A 61 -15.85 -11.51 19.74
N GLU A 62 -16.93 -10.99 19.19
CA GLU A 62 -18.06 -10.49 19.95
C GLU A 62 -18.67 -11.71 20.65
N LYS A 63 -18.29 -11.91 21.91
CA LYS A 63 -18.88 -12.94 22.77
C LYS A 63 -20.24 -12.43 23.24
N SER A 64 -21.26 -13.19 22.87
CA SER A 64 -22.60 -13.24 23.48
C SER A 64 -22.55 -13.50 24.99
#